data_AF-A0AAV3XN81-F1
#
_entry.id   AF-A0AAV3XN81-F1
#
_cell.length_a   1.000
_cell.length_b   1.000
_cell.length_c   1.000
_cell.angle_alpha   90.00
_cell.angle_beta   90.00
_cell.angle_gamma   90.00
#
_symmetry.space_group_name_H-M   'P 1'
#
loop_
_entity.id
_entity.type
_entity.pdbx_description
1 polymer ?
#
loop_
_entity_poly.entity_id
_entity_poly.type
_entity_poly.pdbx_seq_one_letter_code
_entity_poly.pdbx_strand_id
1 'polypeptide(L)'
;MCKITPEELELENKQAQLAALEAALAERELELTTLEARLHAFEREYLRVVGVRYGKLDEIEAEIAKYLAFLHPKDEIARKQAVLASEKAQMSKRACSRASSPPNSHPGESLKKLYREVAKRIHPDLATDEVERLRRQKLMAVANQAYEKGDKQKLEGILHQWEHSPEFVKGEGIAAELIRAIRKIAQVRERLNAIETEINTLKQSELYLLRDKAIDAGIAGRDLLAEMAYQLNKKIARAKGWLEKLRTNVGVCA
;
A
#
# COMPACT_ATOMS: atom_id res chain seq x y z
N MET A 1 -6.31 15.35 55.60
CA MET A 1 -6.68 14.74 54.30
C MET A 1 -6.33 15.75 53.22
N CYS A 2 -5.30 15.50 52.42
CA CYS A 2 -4.96 16.38 51.30
C CYS A 2 -6.15 16.37 50.32
N LYS A 3 -6.74 17.54 50.09
CA LYS A 3 -7.76 17.71 49.05
C LYS A 3 -7.02 17.75 47.72
N ILE A 4 -7.30 16.78 46.85
CA ILE A 4 -6.85 16.77 45.45
C ILE A 4 -7.30 18.09 44.82
N THR A 5 -6.41 18.79 44.13
CA THR A 5 -6.76 20.06 43.48
C THR A 5 -7.62 19.79 42.23
N PRO A 6 -8.47 20.74 41.80
CA PRO A 6 -9.22 20.59 40.55
C PRO A 6 -8.33 20.26 39.35
N GLU A 7 -7.12 20.85 39.29
CA GLU A 7 -6.16 20.62 38.22
C GLU A 7 -5.56 19.20 38.26
N GLU A 8 -5.32 18.66 39.45
CA GLU A 8 -4.86 17.26 39.63
C GLU A 8 -5.93 16.26 39.18
N LEU A 9 -7.19 16.51 39.54
CA LEU A 9 -8.32 15.69 39.10
C LEU A 9 -8.54 15.77 37.59
N GLU A 10 -8.40 16.96 36.98
CA GLU A 10 -8.50 17.09 35.53
C GLU A 10 -7.36 16.36 34.81
N LEU A 11 -6.14 16.45 35.35
CA LEU A 11 -4.98 15.73 34.82
C LEU A 11 -5.21 14.22 34.85
N GLU A 12 -5.68 13.67 35.98
CA GLU A 12 -6.00 12.24 36.11
C GLU A 12 -7.05 11.81 35.07
N ASN A 13 -8.12 12.60 34.90
CA ASN A 13 -9.14 12.34 33.88
C ASN A 13 -8.57 12.35 32.45
N LYS A 14 -7.69 13.31 32.12
CA LYS A 14 -7.04 13.39 30.81
C LYS A 14 -6.06 12.23 30.60
N GLN A 15 -5.33 11.80 31.62
CA GLN A 15 -4.45 10.63 31.54
C GLN A 15 -5.24 9.34 31.31
N ALA A 16 -6.35 9.14 32.03
CA ALA A 16 -7.25 8.00 31.82
C ALA A 16 -7.85 8.01 30.40
N GLN A 17 -8.28 9.19 29.92
CA GLN A 17 -8.77 9.36 28.56
C GLN A 17 -7.69 9.05 27.51
N LEU A 18 -6.47 9.52 27.73
CA LEU A 18 -5.35 9.25 26.83
C LEU A 18 -5.06 7.75 26.76
N ALA A 19 -5.00 7.07 27.91
CA ALA A 19 -4.75 5.62 27.96
C ALA A 19 -5.83 4.82 27.21
N ALA A 20 -7.10 5.19 27.34
CA ALA A 20 -8.20 4.58 26.60
C ALA A 20 -8.07 4.79 25.08
N LEU A 21 -7.67 5.99 24.66
CA LEU A 21 -7.45 6.31 23.24
C LEU A 21 -6.22 5.60 22.68
N GLU A 22 -5.13 5.48 23.43
CA GLU A 22 -3.93 4.74 23.03
C GLU A 22 -4.22 3.25 22.86
N ALA A 23 -5.05 2.67 23.74
CA ALA A 23 -5.51 1.28 23.59
C ALA A 23 -6.36 1.09 22.30
N ALA A 24 -7.30 2.01 22.04
CA ALA A 24 -8.09 1.99 20.82
C ALA A 24 -7.23 2.17 19.56
N LEU A 25 -6.20 3.02 19.63
CA LEU A 25 -5.25 3.21 18.53
C LEU A 25 -4.50 1.92 18.21
N ALA A 26 -3.98 1.22 19.23
CA ALA A 26 -3.29 -0.04 19.04
C ALA A 26 -4.18 -1.11 18.38
N GLU A 27 -5.46 -1.18 18.77
CA GLU A 27 -6.43 -2.10 18.17
C GLU A 27 -6.68 -1.77 16.69
N ARG A 28 -6.87 -0.49 16.35
CA ARG A 28 -7.12 -0.06 14.96
C ARG A 28 -5.89 -0.21 14.07
N GLU A 29 -4.68 0.02 14.60
CA GLU A 29 -3.43 -0.26 13.88
C GLU A 29 -3.27 -1.77 13.59
N LEU A 30 -3.63 -2.62 14.55
CA LEU A 30 -3.66 -4.07 14.34
C LEU A 30 -4.71 -4.47 13.29
N GLU A 31 -5.90 -3.87 13.29
CA GLU A 31 -6.93 -4.10 12.27
C GLU A 31 -6.42 -3.75 10.87
N LEU A 32 -5.84 -2.56 10.70
CA LEU A 32 -5.30 -2.09 9.42
C LEU A 32 -4.20 -3.02 8.90
N THR A 33 -3.20 -3.31 9.73
CA THR A 33 -2.07 -4.19 9.32
C THR A 33 -2.55 -5.61 8.99
N THR A 34 -3.53 -6.13 9.72
CA THR A 34 -4.16 -7.42 9.43
C THR A 34 -4.91 -7.39 8.10
N LEU A 35 -5.66 -6.31 7.82
CA LEU A 35 -6.39 -6.14 6.57
C LEU A 35 -5.44 -6.06 5.37
N GLU A 36 -4.38 -5.27 5.46
CA GLU A 36 -3.33 -5.16 4.43
C GLU A 36 -2.68 -6.50 4.14
N ALA A 37 -2.29 -7.25 5.19
CA ALA A 37 -1.68 -8.57 5.05
C ALA A 37 -2.62 -9.57 4.36
N ARG A 38 -3.92 -9.57 4.72
CA ARG A 38 -4.95 -10.40 4.07
C ARG A 38 -5.15 -10.03 2.61
N LEU A 39 -5.18 -8.74 2.28
CA LEU A 39 -5.30 -8.27 0.91
C LEU A 39 -4.09 -8.66 0.07
N HIS A 40 -2.86 -8.48 0.58
CA HIS A 40 -1.66 -8.90 -0.13
C HIS A 40 -1.58 -10.43 -0.32
N ALA A 41 -2.03 -11.21 0.66
CA ALA A 41 -2.13 -12.66 0.50
C ALA A 41 -3.12 -13.04 -0.61
N PHE A 42 -4.29 -12.40 -0.63
CA PHE A 42 -5.28 -12.60 -1.69
C PHE A 42 -4.78 -12.13 -3.06
N GLU A 43 -4.10 -10.98 -3.14
CA GLU A 43 -3.50 -10.45 -4.37
C GLU A 43 -2.51 -11.44 -4.99
N ARG A 44 -1.62 -12.03 -4.18
CA ARG A 44 -0.68 -13.05 -4.65
C ARG A 44 -1.39 -14.27 -5.23
N GLU A 45 -2.41 -14.75 -4.53
CA GLU A 45 -3.19 -15.89 -4.99
C GLU A 45 -3.98 -15.58 -6.28
N TYR A 46 -4.64 -14.42 -6.32
CA TYR A 46 -5.30 -13.90 -7.51
C TYR A 46 -4.34 -13.78 -8.69
N LEU A 47 -3.15 -13.21 -8.50
CA LEU A 47 -2.19 -13.05 -9.60
C LEU A 47 -1.66 -14.40 -10.08
N ARG A 48 -1.43 -15.35 -9.16
CA ARG A 48 -1.00 -16.71 -9.49
C ARG A 48 -2.07 -17.48 -10.30
N VAL A 49 -3.34 -17.40 -9.90
CA VAL A 49 -4.43 -18.16 -10.52
C VAL A 49 -5.01 -17.42 -11.73
N VAL A 50 -5.29 -16.14 -11.62
CA VAL A 50 -6.01 -15.36 -12.64
C VAL A 50 -5.06 -14.44 -13.40
N GLY A 51 -4.15 -13.74 -12.70
CA GLY A 51 -3.25 -12.76 -13.30
C GLY A 51 -2.36 -13.33 -14.42
N VAL A 52 -1.70 -14.47 -14.19
CA VAL A 52 -0.87 -15.14 -15.20
C VAL A 52 -1.66 -15.46 -16.48
N ARG A 53 -2.95 -15.78 -16.35
CA ARG A 53 -3.82 -16.07 -17.50
C ARG A 53 -4.20 -14.82 -18.27
N TYR A 54 -4.50 -13.71 -17.59
CA TYR A 54 -4.65 -12.41 -18.26
C TYR A 54 -3.38 -12.01 -19.00
N GLY A 55 -2.21 -12.14 -18.35
CA GLY A 55 -0.93 -11.87 -19.00
C GLY A 55 -0.73 -12.71 -20.25
N LYS A 56 -1.10 -14.00 -20.22
CA LYS A 56 -1.02 -14.86 -21.41
C LYS A 56 -2.01 -14.46 -22.50
N LEU A 57 -3.23 -14.08 -22.13
CA LEU A 57 -4.24 -13.61 -23.08
C LEU A 57 -3.78 -12.31 -23.76
N ASP A 58 -3.29 -11.34 -22.99
CA ASP A 58 -2.80 -10.06 -23.51
C ASP A 58 -1.60 -10.26 -24.46
N GLU A 59 -0.70 -11.21 -24.17
CA GLU A 59 0.41 -11.56 -25.05
C GLU A 59 -0.09 -12.08 -26.41
N ILE A 60 -1.08 -12.98 -26.41
CA ILE A 60 -1.65 -13.53 -27.65
C ILE A 60 -2.42 -12.44 -28.41
N GLU A 61 -3.20 -11.60 -27.72
CA GLU A 61 -3.90 -10.46 -28.32
C GLU A 61 -2.91 -9.47 -28.97
N ALA A 62 -1.78 -9.21 -28.34
CA ALA A 62 -0.71 -8.39 -28.91
C ALA A 62 -0.08 -9.03 -30.14
N GLU A 63 0.17 -10.35 -30.14
CA GLU A 63 0.65 -11.06 -31.33
C GLU A 63 -0.35 -10.96 -32.48
N ILE A 64 -1.64 -11.15 -32.20
CA ILE A 64 -2.67 -11.05 -33.23
C ILE A 64 -2.75 -9.63 -33.80
N ALA A 65 -2.76 -8.61 -32.94
CA ALA A 65 -2.81 -7.22 -33.39
C ALA A 65 -1.60 -6.86 -34.27
N LYS A 66 -0.40 -7.36 -33.93
CA LYS A 66 0.79 -7.23 -34.79
C LYS A 66 0.63 -7.91 -36.14
N TYR A 67 0.08 -9.13 -36.17
CA TYR A 67 -0.18 -9.82 -37.43
C TYR A 67 -1.18 -9.06 -38.31
N LEU A 68 -2.27 -8.55 -37.73
CA LEU A 68 -3.25 -7.76 -38.48
C LEU A 68 -2.66 -6.45 -39.03
N ALA A 69 -1.85 -5.75 -38.24
CA ALA A 69 -1.13 -4.57 -38.70
C ALA A 69 -0.12 -4.89 -39.81
N PHE A 70 0.52 -6.07 -39.76
CA PHE A 70 1.41 -6.55 -40.82
C PHE A 70 0.65 -6.85 -42.13
N LEU A 71 -0.54 -7.45 -42.04
CA LEU A 71 -1.37 -7.73 -43.23
C LEU A 71 -1.98 -6.47 -43.85
N HIS A 72 -2.17 -5.42 -43.07
CA HIS A 72 -2.71 -4.14 -43.52
C HIS A 72 -1.76 -2.98 -43.19
N PRO A 73 -0.59 -2.85 -43.87
CA PRO A 73 0.41 -1.84 -43.53
C PRO A 73 -0.06 -0.39 -43.64
N LYS A 74 -1.11 -0.14 -44.44
CA LYS A 74 -1.72 1.18 -44.63
C LYS A 74 -2.82 1.49 -43.60
N ASP A 75 -3.22 0.51 -42.80
CA ASP A 75 -4.21 0.70 -41.74
C ASP A 75 -3.55 1.24 -40.47
N GLU A 76 -3.67 2.55 -40.27
CA GLU A 76 -3.13 3.22 -39.08
C GLU A 76 -3.79 2.78 -37.77
N ILE A 77 -5.06 2.36 -37.82
CA ILE A 77 -5.82 1.92 -36.63
C ILE A 77 -5.23 0.58 -36.17
N ALA A 78 -5.04 -0.37 -37.09
CA ALA A 78 -4.43 -1.66 -36.80
C ALA A 78 -3.03 -1.50 -36.19
N ARG A 79 -2.20 -0.59 -36.73
CA ARG A 79 -0.87 -0.31 -36.18
C ARG A 79 -0.93 0.27 -34.75
N LYS A 80 -1.82 1.23 -34.49
CA LYS A 80 -2.01 1.80 -33.14
C LYS A 80 -2.49 0.73 -32.15
N GLN A 81 -3.43 -0.12 -32.56
CA GLN A 81 -3.90 -1.23 -31.74
C GLN A 81 -2.78 -2.22 -31.39
N ALA A 82 -1.89 -2.53 -32.34
CA ALA A 82 -0.74 -3.40 -32.09
C ALA A 82 0.22 -2.84 -31.03
N VAL A 83 0.46 -1.52 -31.04
CA VAL A 83 1.27 -0.84 -30.03
C VAL A 83 0.60 -0.92 -28.66
N LEU A 84 -0.67 -0.51 -28.56
CA LEU A 84 -1.42 -0.51 -27.30
C LEU A 84 -1.53 -1.92 -26.70
N ALA A 85 -1.79 -2.93 -27.52
CA ALA A 85 -1.85 -4.32 -27.07
C ALA A 85 -0.48 -4.82 -26.57
N SER A 86 0.62 -4.42 -27.22
CA SER A 86 1.98 -4.77 -26.79
C SER A 86 2.34 -4.13 -25.45
N GLU A 87 2.00 -2.85 -25.28
CA GLU A 87 2.20 -2.13 -24.01
C GLU A 87 1.40 -2.78 -22.89
N LYS A 88 0.13 -3.09 -23.13
CA LYS A 88 -0.73 -3.80 -22.18
C LYS A 88 -0.14 -5.16 -21.79
N ALA A 89 0.29 -5.98 -22.75
CA ALA A 89 0.91 -7.27 -22.48
C ALA A 89 2.19 -7.14 -21.64
N GLN A 90 3.02 -6.12 -21.91
CA GLN A 90 4.22 -5.85 -21.13
C GLN A 90 3.88 -5.45 -19.69
N MET A 91 2.87 -4.60 -19.50
CA MET A 91 2.39 -4.20 -18.16
C MET A 91 1.86 -5.40 -17.38
N SER A 92 1.03 -6.25 -17.99
CA SER A 92 0.51 -7.48 -17.38
C SER A 92 1.64 -8.46 -17.01
N LYS A 93 2.67 -8.60 -17.87
CA LYS A 93 3.86 -9.42 -17.58
C LYS A 93 4.63 -8.89 -16.38
N ARG A 94 4.85 -7.57 -16.30
CA ARG A 94 5.52 -6.92 -15.16
C ARG A 94 4.74 -7.12 -13.87
N ALA A 95 3.42 -6.93 -13.89
CA ALA A 95 2.56 -7.14 -12.73
C ALA A 95 2.66 -8.57 -12.18
N CYS A 96 2.63 -9.58 -13.06
CA CYS A 96 2.78 -10.98 -12.67
C CYS A 96 4.19 -11.30 -12.12
N SER A 97 5.25 -10.74 -12.72
CA SER A 97 6.62 -10.94 -12.25
C SER A 97 6.88 -10.31 -10.87
N ARG A 98 6.28 -9.15 -10.60
CA ARG A 98 6.38 -8.47 -9.30
C ARG A 98 5.71 -9.28 -8.18
N ALA A 99 4.59 -9.93 -8.48
CA ALA A 99 3.86 -10.73 -7.51
C ALA A 99 4.47 -12.11 -7.23
N SER A 100 5.33 -12.60 -8.12
CA SER A 100 6.08 -13.86 -7.96
C SER A 100 7.46 -13.64 -7.31
N SER A 101 7.90 -12.39 -7.18
CA SER A 101 9.14 -12.06 -6.48
C SER A 101 8.90 -12.06 -4.97
N PRO A 102 9.83 -12.58 -4.14
CA PRO A 102 9.74 -12.44 -2.70
C PRO A 102 9.67 -10.95 -2.32
N PRO A 103 8.97 -10.59 -1.22
CA PRO A 103 8.80 -9.21 -0.79
C PRO A 103 10.11 -8.71 -0.20
N ASN A 104 11.09 -8.42 -1.05
CA ASN A 104 12.31 -7.69 -0.74
C ASN A 104 13.06 -7.49 -2.05
N SER A 105 12.94 -6.30 -2.63
CA SER A 105 14.02 -5.62 -3.38
C SER A 105 13.52 -4.29 -3.93
N HIS A 106 14.13 -3.22 -3.40
CA HIS A 106 14.18 -1.84 -3.88
C HIS A 106 13.17 -0.82 -3.32
N PRO A 107 13.69 0.21 -2.59
CA PRO A 107 12.94 1.41 -2.24
C PRO A 107 12.34 2.08 -3.48
N GLY A 108 11.01 2.14 -3.58
CA GLY A 108 10.35 2.95 -4.60
C GLY A 108 10.72 4.43 -4.45
N GLU A 109 10.59 5.23 -5.51
CA GLU A 109 10.84 6.70 -5.48
C GLU A 109 10.10 7.42 -4.33
N SER A 110 8.98 6.86 -3.88
CA SER A 110 8.22 7.30 -2.71
C SER A 110 9.02 7.23 -1.40
N LEU A 111 9.83 6.19 -1.19
CA LEU A 111 10.62 6.04 0.04
C LEU A 111 11.78 7.04 0.10
N LYS A 112 12.41 7.33 -1.05
CA LYS A 112 13.47 8.36 -1.16
C LYS A 112 12.94 9.75 -0.84
N LYS A 113 11.74 10.09 -1.32
CA LYS A 113 11.09 11.37 -1.01
C LYS A 113 10.76 11.46 0.49
N LEU A 114 10.13 10.41 1.03
CA LEU A 114 9.78 10.33 2.45
C LEU A 114 11.02 10.44 3.36
N TYR A 115 12.09 9.72 3.05
CA TYR A 115 13.33 9.80 3.82
C TYR A 115 13.98 11.18 3.77
N ARG A 116 14.02 11.84 2.61
CA ARG A 116 14.51 13.23 2.50
C ARG A 116 13.69 14.19 3.34
N GLU A 117 12.39 13.97 3.40
CA GLU A 117 11.47 14.79 4.19
C GLU A 117 11.64 14.57 5.70
N VAL A 118 11.79 13.31 6.14
CA VAL A 118 12.18 12.95 7.50
C VAL A 118 13.50 13.62 7.88
N ALA A 119 14.55 13.41 7.08
CA ALA A 119 15.90 13.90 7.34
C ALA A 119 15.96 15.43 7.44
N LYS A 120 15.19 16.15 6.60
CA LYS A 120 15.10 17.62 6.66
C LYS A 120 14.48 18.11 7.97
N ARG A 121 13.51 17.38 8.54
CA ARG A 121 12.84 17.78 9.79
C ARG A 121 13.60 17.39 11.05
N ILE A 122 14.28 16.24 11.05
CA ILE A 122 14.98 15.71 12.23
C ILE A 122 16.49 15.98 12.22
N HIS A 123 17.00 16.83 11.33
CA HIS A 123 18.44 17.07 11.20
C HIS A 123 19.04 17.63 12.50
N PRO A 124 20.18 17.10 12.99
CA PRO A 124 20.82 17.56 14.22
C PRO A 124 21.31 19.02 14.14
N ASP A 125 21.68 19.52 12.96
CA ASP A 125 22.11 20.92 12.77
C ASP A 125 21.01 21.97 13.03
N LEU A 126 19.75 21.54 13.09
CA LEU A 126 18.61 22.40 13.39
C LEU A 126 18.31 22.48 14.91
N ALA A 127 19.17 21.92 15.77
CA ALA A 127 19.02 21.91 17.22
C ALA A 127 19.44 23.25 17.87
N THR A 128 18.75 23.62 18.95
CA THR A 128 19.03 24.85 19.71
C THR A 128 19.84 24.63 20.99
N ASP A 129 19.96 23.39 21.45
CA ASP A 129 20.81 22.99 22.58
C ASP A 129 21.45 21.60 22.37
N GLU A 130 22.42 21.26 23.22
CA GLU A 130 23.20 20.03 23.11
C GLU A 130 22.36 18.75 23.38
N VAL A 131 21.31 18.86 24.20
CA VAL A 131 20.42 17.75 24.56
C VAL A 131 19.51 17.41 23.39
N GLU A 132 18.96 18.42 22.74
CA GLU A 132 18.16 18.34 21.52
C GLU A 132 19.00 17.79 20.35
N ARG A 133 20.26 18.24 20.22
CA ARG A 133 21.18 17.76 19.18
C ARG A 133 21.42 16.25 19.29
N LEU A 134 21.72 15.76 20.50
CA LEU A 134 21.90 14.33 20.77
C LEU A 134 20.63 13.51 20.49
N ARG A 135 19.46 14.05 20.81
CA ARG A 135 18.17 13.39 20.55
C ARG A 135 17.87 13.28 19.05
N ARG A 136 18.10 14.35 18.30
CA ARG A 136 17.96 14.37 16.84
C ARG A 136 18.96 13.44 16.16
N GLN A 137 20.19 13.36 16.67
CA GLN A 137 21.20 12.42 16.18
C GLN A 137 20.77 10.96 16.34
N LYS A 138 20.17 10.60 17.49
CA LYS A 138 19.60 9.26 17.72
C LYS A 138 18.44 8.97 16.77
N LEU A 139 17.51 9.92 16.59
CA LEU A 139 16.38 9.77 15.67
C LEU A 139 16.84 9.63 14.21
N MET A 140 17.84 10.39 13.79
CA MET A 140 18.43 10.27 12.46
C MET A 140 19.03 8.88 12.23
N ALA A 141 19.72 8.31 13.22
CA ALA A 141 20.25 6.94 13.11
C ALA A 141 19.14 5.90 12.91
N VAL A 142 18.00 6.06 13.59
CA VAL A 142 16.82 5.18 13.42
C VAL A 142 16.19 5.37 12.04
N ALA A 143 16.06 6.61 11.55
CA ALA A 143 15.56 6.90 10.21
C ALA A 143 16.46 6.30 9.12
N ASN A 144 17.79 6.38 9.28
CA ASN A 144 18.75 5.77 8.36
C ASN A 144 18.58 4.25 8.28
N GLN A 145 18.44 3.58 9.43
CA GLN A 145 18.17 2.13 9.47
C GLN A 145 16.82 1.77 8.84
N ALA A 146 15.78 2.56 9.07
CA ALA A 146 14.47 2.33 8.45
C ALA A 146 14.55 2.47 6.93
N TYR A 147 15.27 3.47 6.45
CA TYR A 147 15.49 3.69 5.02
C TYR A 147 16.30 2.56 4.37
N GLU A 148 17.38 2.09 5.00
CA GLU A 148 18.17 0.95 4.52
C GLU A 148 17.34 -0.34 4.42
N LYS A 149 16.40 -0.54 5.35
CA LYS A 149 15.50 -1.71 5.37
C LYS A 149 14.27 -1.55 4.46
N GLY A 150 14.07 -0.37 3.85
CA GLY A 150 12.88 -0.10 3.06
C GLY A 150 11.59 0.06 3.87
N ASP A 151 11.71 0.33 5.18
CA ASP A 151 10.60 0.39 6.13
C ASP A 151 9.90 1.75 6.09
N LYS A 152 8.92 1.86 5.18
CA LYS A 152 8.14 3.09 4.95
C LYS A 152 7.34 3.51 6.17
N GLN A 153 6.67 2.56 6.82
CA GLN A 153 5.85 2.82 8.01
C GLN A 153 6.67 3.43 9.14
N LYS A 154 7.90 2.93 9.34
CA LYS A 154 8.78 3.45 10.38
C LYS A 154 9.26 4.87 10.10
N LEU A 155 9.49 5.23 8.84
CA LEU A 155 9.81 6.61 8.44
C LEU A 155 8.62 7.57 8.64
N GLU A 156 7.39 7.15 8.29
CA GLU A 156 6.17 7.92 8.56
C GLU A 156 5.93 8.11 10.06
N GLY A 157 6.14 7.06 10.86
CA GLY A 157 6.03 7.11 12.32
C GLY A 157 6.99 8.11 12.97
N ILE A 158 8.24 8.19 12.49
CA ILE A 158 9.23 9.16 12.99
C ILE A 158 8.79 10.60 12.71
N LEU A 159 8.24 10.87 11.53
CA LEU A 159 7.81 12.21 11.13
C LEU A 159 6.59 12.66 11.94
N HIS A 160 5.62 11.76 12.13
CA HIS A 160 4.44 12.02 12.95
C HIS A 160 4.79 12.26 14.42
N GLN A 161 5.67 11.44 15.02
CA GLN A 161 6.15 11.64 16.40
C GLN A 161 6.90 12.96 16.58
N TRP A 162 7.59 13.44 15.54
CA TRP A 162 8.38 14.67 15.58
C TRP A 162 7.53 15.94 15.51
N GLU A 163 6.64 16.04 14.52
CA GLU A 163 5.80 17.24 14.31
C GLU A 163 4.84 17.50 15.46
N HIS A 164 4.56 16.46 16.25
CA HIS A 164 3.56 16.48 17.29
C HIS A 164 4.14 16.31 18.69
N SER A 165 5.46 16.39 18.90
CA SER A 165 6.06 16.08 20.20
C SER A 165 5.50 16.99 21.33
N PRO A 166 4.73 16.45 22.28
CA PRO A 166 4.17 17.21 23.41
C PRO A 166 5.26 17.73 24.36
N GLU A 167 6.46 17.16 24.28
CA GLU A 167 7.60 17.50 25.13
C GLU A 167 8.18 18.90 24.87
N PHE A 168 7.71 19.62 23.84
CA PHE A 168 8.04 21.03 23.63
C PHE A 168 7.39 22.00 24.63
N VAL A 169 6.44 21.54 25.46
CA VAL A 169 5.92 22.35 26.57
C VAL A 169 7.01 22.43 27.65
N LYS A 170 7.76 23.54 27.66
CA LYS A 170 8.73 23.85 28.72
C LYS A 170 7.97 24.21 30.01
N GLY A 171 8.29 23.55 31.11
CA GLY A 171 7.75 23.83 32.45
C GLY A 171 7.49 22.56 33.28
N GLU A 172 7.77 22.64 34.57
CA GLU A 172 7.43 21.62 35.57
C GLU A 172 6.08 21.97 36.22
N GLY A 173 5.26 20.96 36.54
CA GLY A 173 3.98 21.13 37.25
C GLY A 173 2.74 20.62 36.51
N ILE A 174 1.64 20.49 37.28
CA ILE A 174 0.36 19.87 36.86
C ILE A 174 -0.20 20.51 35.58
N ALA A 175 -0.13 21.83 35.45
CA ALA A 175 -0.62 22.54 34.25
C ALA A 175 0.15 22.16 32.97
N ALA A 176 1.47 21.98 33.06
CA ALA A 176 2.29 21.57 31.92
C ALA A 176 2.02 20.12 31.52
N GLU A 177 1.78 19.24 32.51
CA GLU A 177 1.35 17.86 32.28
C GLU A 177 -0.04 17.77 31.64
N LEU A 178 -0.96 18.62 32.07
CA LEU A 178 -2.31 18.69 31.51
C LEU A 178 -2.27 19.12 30.04
N ILE A 179 -1.49 20.15 29.70
CA ILE A 179 -1.31 20.58 28.30
C ILE A 179 -0.69 19.46 27.47
N ARG A 180 0.31 18.73 28.00
CA ARG A 180 0.93 17.58 27.32
C ARG A 180 -0.10 16.49 27.05
N ALA A 181 -0.93 16.14 28.04
CA ALA A 181 -1.98 15.13 27.89
C ALA A 181 -3.01 15.53 26.83
N ILE A 182 -3.48 16.79 26.85
CA ILE A 182 -4.43 17.32 25.85
C ILE A 182 -3.86 17.23 24.43
N ARG A 183 -2.59 17.61 24.23
CA ARG A 183 -1.94 17.53 22.92
C ARG A 183 -1.84 16.08 22.43
N LYS A 184 -1.42 15.15 23.30
CA LYS A 184 -1.39 13.70 22.96
C LYS A 184 -2.76 13.17 22.58
N ILE A 185 -3.81 13.52 23.34
CA ILE A 185 -5.19 13.12 23.03
C ILE A 185 -5.60 13.59 21.64
N ALA A 186 -5.29 14.83 21.26
CA ALA A 186 -5.61 15.35 19.94
C ALA A 186 -4.91 14.55 18.83
N GLN A 187 -3.63 14.21 19.01
CA GLN A 187 -2.83 13.44 18.06
C GLN A 187 -3.35 12.01 17.88
N VAL A 188 -3.63 11.34 18.99
CA VAL A 188 -4.16 9.96 18.95
C VAL A 188 -5.51 9.94 18.23
N ARG A 189 -6.37 10.94 18.45
CA ARG A 189 -7.64 11.09 17.73
C ARG A 189 -7.44 11.32 16.23
N GLU A 190 -6.50 12.18 15.85
CA GLU A 190 -6.19 12.42 14.45
C GLU A 190 -5.70 11.14 13.76
N ARG A 191 -4.80 10.39 14.40
CA ARG A 191 -4.30 9.12 13.87
C ARG A 191 -5.42 8.07 13.75
N LEU A 192 -6.30 7.97 14.75
CA LEU A 192 -7.48 7.10 14.70
C LEU A 192 -8.37 7.42 13.49
N ASN A 193 -8.66 8.70 13.26
CA ASN A 193 -9.44 9.13 12.10
C ASN A 193 -8.73 8.78 10.78
N ALA A 194 -7.40 9.00 10.70
CA ALA A 194 -6.63 8.64 9.53
C ALA A 194 -6.70 7.13 9.24
N ILE A 195 -6.48 6.28 10.25
CA ILE A 195 -6.58 4.82 10.10
C ILE A 195 -7.98 4.41 9.66
N GLU A 196 -9.03 5.01 10.20
CA GLU A 196 -10.40 4.74 9.77
C GLU A 196 -10.61 5.08 8.28
N THR A 197 -10.09 6.21 7.80
CA THR A 197 -10.14 6.54 6.37
C THR A 197 -9.32 5.58 5.51
N GLU A 198 -8.14 5.14 5.98
CA GLU A 198 -7.30 4.14 5.30
C GLU A 198 -8.06 2.80 5.18
N ILE A 199 -8.64 2.31 6.27
CA ILE A 199 -9.44 1.07 6.29
C ILE A 199 -10.63 1.18 5.33
N ASN A 200 -11.36 2.29 5.37
CA ASN A 200 -12.52 2.49 4.49
C ASN A 200 -12.11 2.54 3.02
N THR A 201 -10.99 3.18 2.70
CA THR A 201 -10.42 3.21 1.35
C THR A 201 -10.03 1.81 0.87
N LEU A 202 -9.38 1.02 1.73
CA LEU A 202 -9.05 -0.37 1.41
C LEU A 202 -10.31 -1.21 1.17
N LYS A 203 -11.35 -1.04 1.99
CA LYS A 203 -12.64 -1.73 1.85
C LYS A 203 -13.39 -1.38 0.55
N GLN A 204 -13.15 -0.18 0.00
CA GLN A 204 -13.72 0.25 -1.27
C GLN A 204 -12.88 -0.16 -2.50
N SER A 205 -11.68 -0.70 -2.29
CA SER A 205 -10.82 -1.12 -3.39
C SER A 205 -11.39 -2.32 -4.14
N GLU A 206 -11.19 -2.36 -5.46
CA GLU A 206 -11.60 -3.49 -6.32
C GLU A 206 -11.05 -4.83 -5.83
N LEU A 207 -9.82 -4.85 -5.31
CA LEU A 207 -9.19 -6.04 -4.78
C LEU A 207 -9.92 -6.56 -3.53
N TYR A 208 -10.32 -5.65 -2.63
CA TYR A 208 -11.09 -6.02 -1.44
C TYR A 208 -12.47 -6.55 -1.83
N LEU A 209 -13.19 -5.86 -2.72
CA LEU A 209 -14.50 -6.31 -3.19
C LEU A 209 -14.42 -7.67 -3.89
N LEU A 210 -13.36 -7.93 -4.64
CA LEU A 210 -13.12 -9.23 -5.26
C LEU A 210 -12.82 -10.32 -4.22
N ARG A 211 -12.03 -9.99 -3.18
CA ARG A 211 -11.76 -10.90 -2.07
C ARG A 211 -13.04 -11.30 -1.35
N ASP A 212 -13.90 -10.34 -1.02
CA ASP A 212 -15.15 -10.61 -0.31
C ASP A 212 -16.08 -11.50 -1.17
N LYS A 213 -16.21 -11.22 -2.48
CA LYS A 213 -16.93 -12.10 -3.41
C LYS A 213 -16.34 -13.52 -3.46
N ALA A 214 -15.03 -13.66 -3.41
CA ALA A 214 -14.36 -14.96 -3.41
C ALA A 214 -14.63 -15.73 -2.11
N ILE A 215 -14.68 -15.03 -0.96
CA ILE A 215 -15.05 -15.62 0.33
C ILE A 215 -16.51 -16.07 0.32
N ASP A 216 -17.43 -15.21 -0.14
CA ASP A 216 -18.85 -15.54 -0.25
C ASP A 216 -19.08 -16.77 -1.16
N ALA A 217 -18.36 -16.85 -2.27
CA ALA A 217 -18.37 -18.03 -3.13
C ALA A 217 -17.86 -19.27 -2.39
N GLY A 218 -16.77 -19.14 -1.61
CA GLY A 218 -16.20 -20.22 -0.80
C GLY A 218 -17.17 -20.73 0.26
N ILE A 219 -17.91 -19.85 0.93
CA ILE A 219 -18.97 -20.21 1.88
C ILE A 219 -20.08 -21.01 1.18
N ALA A 220 -20.38 -20.68 -0.07
CA ALA A 220 -21.32 -21.43 -0.91
C ALA A 220 -20.70 -22.69 -1.57
N GLY A 221 -19.48 -23.09 -1.19
CA GLY A 221 -18.79 -24.27 -1.72
C GLY A 221 -18.23 -24.11 -3.13
N ARG A 222 -18.08 -22.88 -3.63
CA ARG A 222 -17.56 -22.56 -4.96
C ARG A 222 -16.18 -21.90 -4.89
N ASP A 223 -15.34 -22.16 -5.87
CA ASP A 223 -14.05 -21.49 -6.02
C ASP A 223 -14.10 -20.45 -7.15
N LEU A 224 -14.34 -19.19 -6.78
CA LEU A 224 -14.48 -18.09 -7.73
C LEU A 224 -13.20 -17.88 -8.57
N LEU A 225 -12.01 -18.02 -7.98
CA LEU A 225 -10.75 -17.82 -8.71
C LEU A 225 -10.55 -18.94 -9.74
N ALA A 226 -10.89 -20.19 -9.39
CA ALA A 226 -10.86 -21.30 -10.33
C ALA A 226 -11.88 -21.13 -11.47
N GLU A 227 -13.10 -20.67 -11.17
CA GLU A 227 -14.12 -20.36 -12.19
C GLU A 227 -13.62 -19.29 -13.17
N MET A 228 -13.05 -18.20 -12.66
CA MET A 228 -12.45 -17.13 -13.49
C MET A 228 -11.31 -17.68 -14.34
N ALA A 229 -10.40 -18.46 -13.75
CA ALA A 229 -9.30 -19.10 -14.44
C ALA A 229 -9.77 -20.02 -15.57
N TYR A 230 -10.85 -20.78 -15.35
CA TYR A 230 -11.46 -21.62 -16.38
C TYR A 230 -12.01 -20.80 -17.55
N GLN A 231 -12.74 -19.72 -17.28
CA GLN A 231 -13.25 -18.84 -18.35
C GLN A 231 -12.11 -18.18 -19.15
N LEU A 232 -11.04 -17.75 -18.48
CA LEU A 232 -9.86 -17.20 -19.14
C LEU A 232 -9.15 -18.23 -20.01
N ASN A 233 -8.99 -19.47 -19.53
CA ASN A 233 -8.43 -20.56 -20.32
C ASN A 233 -9.20 -20.79 -21.62
N LYS A 234 -10.55 -20.70 -21.59
CA LYS A 234 -11.38 -20.77 -22.81
C LYS A 234 -11.11 -19.61 -23.76
N LYS A 235 -10.97 -18.38 -23.25
CA LYS A 235 -10.62 -17.21 -24.07
C LYS A 235 -9.24 -17.36 -24.70
N ILE A 236 -8.24 -17.79 -23.92
CA ILE A 236 -6.88 -18.08 -24.39
C ILE A 236 -6.90 -19.12 -25.51
N ALA A 237 -7.63 -20.23 -25.34
CA ALA A 237 -7.74 -21.26 -26.35
C ALA A 237 -8.34 -20.74 -27.67
N ARG A 238 -9.38 -19.91 -27.59
CA ARG A 238 -9.98 -19.25 -28.77
C ARG A 238 -9.00 -18.29 -29.44
N ALA A 239 -8.32 -17.44 -28.68
CA ALA A 239 -7.34 -16.49 -29.19
C ALA A 239 -6.17 -17.20 -29.88
N LYS A 240 -5.63 -18.28 -29.26
CA LYS A 240 -4.62 -19.13 -29.89
C LYS A 240 -5.11 -19.72 -31.21
N GLY A 241 -6.31 -20.31 -31.22
CA GLY A 241 -6.88 -20.88 -32.44
C GLY A 241 -7.06 -19.86 -33.55
N TRP A 242 -7.40 -18.61 -33.22
CA TRP A 242 -7.49 -17.53 -34.20
C TRP A 242 -6.11 -17.10 -34.71
N LEU A 243 -5.12 -16.95 -33.81
CA LEU A 243 -3.74 -16.63 -34.20
C LEU A 243 -3.16 -17.68 -35.15
N GLU A 244 -3.37 -18.97 -34.88
CA GLU A 244 -2.90 -20.05 -35.75
C GLU A 244 -3.58 -20.03 -37.13
N LYS A 245 -4.88 -19.71 -37.20
CA LYS A 245 -5.57 -19.50 -38.48
C LYS A 245 -4.97 -18.33 -39.27
N LEU A 246 -4.69 -17.21 -38.60
CA LEU A 246 -4.03 -16.06 -39.24
C LEU A 246 -2.64 -16.45 -39.78
N ARG A 247 -1.83 -17.17 -38.99
CA ARG A 247 -0.52 -17.65 -39.42
C ARG A 247 -0.60 -18.56 -40.65
N THR A 248 -1.53 -19.51 -40.63
CA THR A 248 -1.69 -20.50 -41.70
C THR A 248 -2.17 -19.83 -43.00
N ASN A 249 -3.14 -18.91 -42.91
CA ASN A 249 -3.65 -18.20 -44.08
C ASN A 249 -2.59 -17.31 -44.77
N VAL A 250 -1.59 -16.84 -44.03
CA VAL A 250 -0.48 -16.04 -44.58
C VAL A 250 0.59 -16.94 -45.20
N GLY A 251 0.85 -18.12 -44.61
CA GLY A 251 1.79 -19.10 -45.16
C GLY A 251 1.32 -19.77 -46.45
N VAL A 252 0.03 -19.69 -46.79
CA VAL A 252 -0.54 -20.19 -48.07
C VAL A 252 -0.50 -19.12 -49.18
N CYS A 253 -0.24 -17.85 -48.83
CA CYS A 253 -0.18 -16.73 -49.78
C CYS A 253 1.24 -16.20 -50.06
N ALA A 254 2.28 -16.88 -49.55
CA ALA A 254 3.69 -16.56 -49.76
C ALA A 254 4.32 -17.44 -50.84
#